data_AF-A0A934GEB5-F1
#
_entry.id   AF-A0A934GEB5-F1
#
_cell.length_a   1.000
_cell.length_b   1.000
_cell.length_c   1.000
_cell.angle_alpha   90.00
_cell.angle_beta   90.00
_cell.angle_gamma   90.00
#
_symmetry.space_group_name_H-M   'P 1'
#
loop_
_entity.id
_entity.type
_entity.pdbx_description
1 polymer ?
#
loop_
_entity_poly.entity_id
_entity_poly.type
_entity_poly.pdbx_seq_one_letter_code
_entity_poly.pdbx_strand_id
1 'polypeptide(L)'
;MTFQIKLTLLFTLLIAVLIGGLFYEFDTTVESYLRNTAIKNFHAIVETSEGAYFAFADKIKTRTLDWSSDGAIRAATGNILSLPEGEEHAAAVNNLARYLREEKLKHDPSISIIDILDKNGIVVVSSRADRIGIDEKKEEEKFHAHRFSEAIASPLFREVFVTNVVYEPDEGMEPMIHAVTRIFSAVKDAQGNLVPMDAVMLLHFTNIDELGNILSGQQQIEQGALSGRVLFEYLKTADIYMVNKDNLIITPSRFVGDALLKLRVNTYPVKACLEEGREIAGEYTNYRGIRVFGASMCLVRDHTVLIAEVQADEILAPIKAFRSKLALASILIALAGALGVSLLSRFFLRNLKPIALAVNEVALGNASVRAKIKGHDEIAQVGLVFNQMLDAIEKTGRELQDAQTKLTSINTDLEQRVKERTGELEQLKAGLEQTVMERTQEMKEKMEELEKFKKLTVGRELKMIELKKEIEMLKNK
;
A
#
# COMPACT_ATOMS: atom_id res chain seq x y z
N MET A 1 -25.11 24.61 1.23
CA MET A 1 -24.75 23.33 0.55
C MET A 1 -25.99 22.46 0.46
N THR A 2 -26.39 22.03 -0.74
CA THR A 2 -27.60 21.20 -0.93
C THR A 2 -27.42 19.81 -0.30
N PHE A 3 -28.51 19.14 0.07
CA PHE A 3 -28.48 17.77 0.59
C PHE A 3 -27.76 16.80 -0.37
N GLN A 4 -27.87 17.03 -1.68
CA GLN A 4 -27.14 16.31 -2.73
C GLN A 4 -25.63 16.36 -2.52
N ILE A 5 -25.10 17.58 -2.35
CA ILE A 5 -23.65 17.78 -2.20
C ILE A 5 -23.16 17.15 -0.89
N LYS A 6 -23.94 17.23 0.20
CA LYS A 6 -23.63 16.55 1.47
C LYS A 6 -23.53 15.03 1.30
N LEU A 7 -24.49 14.42 0.60
CA LEU A 7 -24.53 12.98 0.37
C LEU A 7 -23.37 12.53 -0.54
N THR A 8 -23.13 13.24 -1.65
CA THR A 8 -22.01 12.93 -2.55
C THR A 8 -20.67 13.02 -1.82
N LEU A 9 -20.43 14.09 -1.05
CA LEU A 9 -19.20 14.26 -0.30
C LEU A 9 -18.98 13.15 0.74
N LEU A 10 -20.03 12.75 1.47
CA LEU A 10 -19.96 11.69 2.46
C LEU A 10 -19.56 10.35 1.83
N PHE A 11 -20.20 9.96 0.72
CA PHE A 11 -19.89 8.69 0.04
C PHE A 11 -18.50 8.73 -0.61
N THR A 12 -18.09 9.86 -1.20
CA THR A 12 -16.73 9.98 -1.75
C THR A 12 -15.66 9.87 -0.67
N LEU A 13 -15.91 10.44 0.52
CA LEU A 13 -15.01 10.31 1.66
C LEU A 13 -14.90 8.87 2.12
N LEU A 14 -16.03 8.15 2.22
CA LEU A 14 -16.05 6.75 2.63
C LEU A 14 -15.27 5.85 1.65
N ILE A 15 -15.45 6.06 0.35
CA ILE A 15 -14.68 5.37 -0.70
C ILE A 15 -13.18 5.70 -0.58
N ALA A 16 -12.83 6.96 -0.35
CA ALA A 16 -11.43 7.38 -0.19
C ALA A 16 -10.77 6.73 1.03
N VAL A 17 -11.49 6.61 2.16
CA VAL A 17 -11.00 5.94 3.37
C VAL A 17 -10.78 4.44 3.12
N LEU A 18 -11.72 3.75 2.45
CA LEU A 18 -11.57 2.33 2.11
C LEU A 18 -10.38 2.09 1.18
N ILE A 19 -10.23 2.93 0.16
CA ILE A 19 -9.08 2.88 -0.76
C ILE A 19 -7.79 3.13 0.02
N GLY A 20 -7.75 4.16 0.86
CA GLY A 20 -6.59 4.48 1.69
C GLY A 20 -6.18 3.31 2.60
N GLY A 21 -7.14 2.64 3.23
CA GLY A 21 -6.90 1.44 4.03
C GLY A 21 -6.33 0.28 3.22
N LEU A 22 -6.86 0.02 2.03
CA LEU A 22 -6.33 -1.01 1.12
C LEU A 22 -4.90 -0.69 0.66
N PHE A 23 -4.62 0.58 0.37
CA PHE A 23 -3.27 1.02 0.01
C PHE A 23 -2.29 0.86 1.17
N TYR A 24 -2.72 1.22 2.38
CA TYR A 24 -1.92 1.07 3.59
C TYR A 24 -1.57 -0.41 3.81
N GLU A 25 -2.56 -1.30 3.82
CA GLU A 25 -2.34 -2.75 3.97
C GLU A 25 -1.45 -3.33 2.88
N PHE A 26 -1.63 -2.89 1.64
CA PHE A 26 -0.79 -3.32 0.53
C PHE A 26 0.67 -2.90 0.72
N ASP A 27 0.92 -1.63 1.07
CA ASP A 27 2.26 -1.07 1.27
C ASP A 27 2.96 -1.72 2.48
N THR A 28 2.26 -1.87 3.61
CA THR A 28 2.86 -2.43 4.83
C THR A 28 3.10 -3.93 4.74
N THR A 29 2.18 -4.68 4.14
CA THR A 29 2.20 -6.15 4.21
C THR A 29 2.91 -6.75 2.99
N VAL A 30 2.53 -6.35 1.78
CA VAL A 30 3.05 -6.99 0.55
C VAL A 30 4.48 -6.55 0.26
N GLU A 31 4.79 -5.26 0.39
CA GLU A 31 6.15 -4.78 0.15
C GLU A 31 7.13 -5.31 1.19
N SER A 32 6.76 -5.28 2.47
CA SER A 32 7.57 -5.85 3.55
C SER A 32 7.79 -7.35 3.38
N TYR A 33 6.75 -8.10 3.01
CA TYR A 33 6.89 -9.52 2.71
C TYR A 33 7.88 -9.76 1.58
N LEU A 34 7.75 -9.04 0.46
CA LEU A 34 8.66 -9.22 -0.68
C LEU A 34 10.11 -8.85 -0.34
N ARG A 35 10.34 -7.76 0.39
CA ARG A 35 11.66 -7.35 0.90
C ARG A 35 12.28 -8.46 1.75
N ASN A 36 11.55 -8.95 2.74
CA ASN A 36 12.01 -10.00 3.63
C ASN A 36 12.26 -11.32 2.90
N THR A 37 11.39 -11.70 1.96
CA THR A 37 11.58 -12.89 1.12
C THR A 37 12.81 -12.76 0.24
N ALA A 38 13.05 -11.60 -0.38
CA ALA A 38 14.26 -11.37 -1.17
C ALA A 38 15.52 -11.52 -0.29
N ILE A 39 15.56 -10.88 0.88
CA ILE A 39 16.68 -10.99 1.81
C ILE A 39 16.92 -12.45 2.23
N LYS A 40 15.87 -13.19 2.60
CA LYS A 40 15.98 -14.61 2.97
C LYS A 40 16.48 -15.50 1.84
N ASN A 41 16.00 -15.28 0.61
CA ASN A 41 16.45 -16.04 -0.55
C ASN A 41 17.94 -15.80 -0.81
N PHE A 42 18.39 -14.55 -0.76
CA PHE A 42 19.81 -14.22 -0.94
C PHE A 42 20.69 -14.75 0.19
N HIS A 43 20.19 -14.77 1.42
CA HIS A 43 20.88 -15.44 2.54
C HIS A 43 21.09 -16.94 2.26
N ALA A 44 20.04 -17.65 1.85
CA ALA A 44 20.13 -19.07 1.51
C ALA A 44 21.06 -19.34 0.29
N ILE A 45 21.04 -18.45 -0.70
CA ILE A 45 21.94 -18.54 -1.87
C ILE A 45 23.39 -18.42 -1.42
N VAL A 46 23.73 -17.40 -0.64
CA VAL A 46 25.11 -17.16 -0.22
C VAL A 46 25.61 -18.25 0.72
N GLU A 47 24.77 -18.78 1.61
CA GLU A 47 25.07 -19.93 2.49
C GLU A 47 25.34 -21.20 1.68
N THR A 48 24.55 -21.46 0.64
CA THR A 48 24.80 -22.60 -0.28
C THR A 48 26.10 -22.41 -1.06
N SER A 49 26.37 -21.19 -1.52
CA SER A 49 27.58 -20.84 -2.26
C SER A 49 28.85 -20.90 -1.41
N GLU A 50 28.76 -20.66 -0.10
CA GLU A 50 29.85 -20.91 0.84
C GLU A 50 30.26 -22.39 0.82
N GLY A 51 29.28 -23.31 0.89
CA GLY A 51 29.55 -24.74 0.77
C GLY A 51 30.22 -25.11 -0.57
N ALA A 52 29.81 -24.49 -1.66
CA ALA A 52 30.42 -24.68 -2.98
C ALA A 52 31.88 -24.18 -3.02
N TYR A 53 32.17 -23.04 -2.38
CA TYR A 53 33.54 -22.54 -2.21
C TYR A 53 34.39 -23.50 -1.39
N PHE A 54 33.89 -24.05 -0.28
CA PHE A 54 34.64 -25.02 0.50
C PHE A 54 34.92 -26.31 -0.28
N ALA A 55 33.99 -26.80 -1.08
CA ALA A 55 34.23 -27.95 -1.96
C ALA A 55 35.32 -27.66 -3.01
N PHE A 56 35.34 -26.45 -3.56
CA PHE A 56 36.41 -25.98 -4.45
C PHE A 56 37.77 -25.93 -3.74
N ALA A 57 37.83 -25.33 -2.55
CA ALA A 57 39.06 -25.26 -1.76
C ALA A 57 39.55 -26.67 -1.37
N ASP A 58 38.65 -27.59 -1.03
CA ASP A 58 39.01 -28.97 -0.67
C ASP A 58 39.48 -29.79 -1.88
N LYS A 59 39.00 -29.50 -3.09
CA LYS A 59 39.56 -30.06 -4.33
C LYS A 59 41.05 -29.68 -4.48
N ILE A 60 41.37 -28.40 -4.28
CA ILE A 60 42.75 -27.88 -4.32
C ILE A 60 43.61 -28.57 -3.26
N LYS A 61 43.11 -28.64 -2.01
CA LYS A 61 43.83 -29.32 -0.92
C LYS A 61 44.07 -30.79 -1.22
N THR A 62 43.06 -31.51 -1.71
CA THR A 62 43.17 -32.93 -2.04
C THR A 62 44.23 -33.16 -3.11
N ARG A 63 44.23 -32.36 -4.19
CA ARG A 63 45.25 -32.46 -5.25
C ARG A 63 46.66 -32.20 -4.70
N THR A 64 46.80 -31.21 -3.82
CA THR A 64 48.08 -30.86 -3.17
C THR A 64 48.58 -31.99 -2.26
N LEU A 65 47.67 -32.65 -1.53
CA LEU A 65 47.98 -33.83 -0.74
C LEU A 65 48.40 -35.02 -1.59
N ASP A 66 47.66 -35.31 -2.65
CA ASP A 66 47.97 -36.42 -3.54
C ASP A 66 49.40 -36.29 -4.09
N TRP A 67 49.78 -35.07 -4.52
CA TRP A 67 51.10 -34.82 -5.11
C TRP A 67 52.21 -34.79 -4.06
N SER A 68 52.01 -34.17 -2.90
CA SER A 68 53.01 -34.18 -1.82
C SER A 68 53.21 -35.58 -1.20
N SER A 69 52.22 -36.47 -1.33
CA SER A 69 52.31 -37.85 -0.83
C SER A 69 53.10 -38.79 -1.74
N ASP A 70 53.40 -38.37 -2.98
CA ASP A 70 54.10 -39.15 -3.99
C ASP A 70 55.47 -39.65 -3.50
N GLY A 71 55.71 -40.96 -3.63
CA GLY A 71 56.92 -41.59 -3.13
C GLY A 71 58.20 -41.12 -3.83
N ALA A 72 58.14 -40.84 -5.14
CA ALA A 72 59.30 -40.36 -5.90
C ALA A 72 59.64 -38.92 -5.50
N ILE A 73 58.65 -38.05 -5.33
CA ILE A 73 58.88 -36.67 -4.86
C ILE A 73 59.49 -36.69 -3.46
N ARG A 74 58.91 -37.46 -2.54
CA ARG A 74 59.39 -37.54 -1.15
C ARG A 74 60.80 -38.11 -1.04
N ALA A 75 61.11 -39.16 -1.79
CA ALA A 75 62.43 -39.77 -1.82
C ALA A 75 63.47 -38.82 -2.45
N ALA A 76 63.15 -38.20 -3.58
CA ALA A 76 64.04 -37.27 -4.27
C ALA A 76 64.29 -36.01 -3.43
N THR A 77 63.26 -35.45 -2.79
CA THR A 77 63.39 -34.31 -1.87
C THR A 77 64.31 -34.64 -0.71
N GLY A 78 64.12 -35.80 -0.07
CA GLY A 78 65.00 -36.25 1.01
C GLY A 78 66.46 -36.41 0.58
N ASN A 79 66.70 -36.96 -0.62
CA ASN A 79 68.04 -37.08 -1.18
C ASN A 79 68.68 -35.70 -1.39
N ILE A 80 67.96 -34.77 -2.03
CA ILE A 80 68.43 -33.40 -2.29
C ILE A 80 68.80 -32.69 -0.99
N LEU A 81 67.94 -32.73 0.04
CA LEU A 81 68.21 -32.11 1.34
C LEU A 81 69.42 -32.70 2.07
N SER A 82 69.84 -33.93 1.72
CA SER A 82 70.97 -34.62 2.35
C SER A 82 72.30 -34.44 1.59
N LEU A 83 72.24 -34.08 0.30
CA LEU A 83 73.42 -33.93 -0.55
C LEU A 83 74.05 -32.54 -0.38
N PRO A 84 75.38 -32.42 -0.27
CA PRO A 84 76.04 -31.12 -0.32
C PRO A 84 75.94 -30.51 -1.72
N GLU A 85 76.01 -29.18 -1.81
CA GLU A 85 76.06 -28.50 -3.11
C GLU A 85 77.21 -29.02 -3.97
N GLY A 86 76.90 -29.39 -5.21
CA GLY A 86 77.83 -30.02 -6.14
C GLY A 86 77.12 -30.64 -7.34
N GLU A 87 77.86 -31.41 -8.15
CA GLU A 87 77.35 -32.02 -9.38
C GLU A 87 76.23 -33.02 -9.11
N GLU A 88 76.36 -33.85 -8.06
CA GLU A 88 75.33 -34.82 -7.67
C GLU A 88 74.03 -34.15 -7.18
N HIS A 89 74.15 -33.08 -6.38
CA HIS A 89 73.00 -32.28 -5.95
C HIS A 89 72.30 -31.63 -7.14
N ALA A 90 73.06 -31.02 -8.06
CA ALA A 90 72.49 -30.40 -9.26
C ALA A 90 71.79 -31.44 -10.16
N ALA A 91 72.37 -32.65 -10.30
CA ALA A 91 71.74 -33.74 -11.02
C ALA A 91 70.44 -34.21 -10.35
N ALA A 92 70.41 -34.31 -9.02
CA ALA A 92 69.20 -34.67 -8.27
C ALA A 92 68.09 -33.62 -8.42
N VAL A 93 68.42 -32.33 -8.30
CA VAL A 93 67.50 -31.19 -8.54
C VAL A 93 66.94 -31.25 -9.96
N ASN A 94 67.80 -31.38 -10.98
CA ASN A 94 67.37 -31.44 -12.38
C ASN A 94 66.47 -32.64 -12.68
N ASN A 95 66.74 -33.80 -12.06
CA ASN A 95 65.90 -34.98 -12.21
C ASN A 95 64.52 -34.80 -11.60
N LEU A 96 64.43 -34.22 -10.40
CA LEU A 96 63.15 -33.95 -9.76
C LEU A 96 62.37 -32.85 -10.50
N ALA A 97 63.03 -31.75 -10.88
CA ALA A 97 62.44 -30.68 -11.69
C ALA A 97 61.83 -31.20 -13.00
N ARG A 98 62.55 -32.10 -13.69
CA ARG A 98 62.05 -32.79 -14.89
C ARG A 98 60.84 -33.66 -14.58
N TYR A 99 60.87 -34.43 -13.50
CA TYR A 99 59.72 -35.25 -13.08
C TYR A 99 58.48 -34.39 -12.78
N LEU A 100 58.64 -33.28 -12.05
CA LEU A 100 57.55 -32.35 -11.77
C LEU A 100 56.93 -31.79 -13.07
N ARG A 101 57.77 -31.40 -14.03
CA ARG A 101 57.31 -30.82 -15.31
C ARG A 101 56.72 -31.86 -16.27
N GLU A 102 57.37 -33.00 -16.42
CA GLU A 102 57.03 -33.97 -17.47
C GLU A 102 56.02 -35.02 -17.03
N GLU A 103 55.94 -35.31 -15.73
CA GLU A 103 55.03 -36.32 -15.18
C GLU A 103 53.89 -35.68 -14.37
N LYS A 104 54.13 -34.66 -13.55
CA LYS A 104 53.06 -34.07 -12.70
C LYS A 104 52.23 -33.01 -13.41
N LEU A 105 52.86 -31.95 -13.92
CA LEU A 105 52.14 -30.82 -14.54
C LEU A 105 51.25 -31.25 -15.72
N LYS A 106 51.63 -32.28 -16.48
CA LYS A 106 50.81 -32.78 -17.60
C LYS A 106 49.47 -33.37 -17.17
N HIS A 107 49.32 -33.79 -15.91
CA HIS A 107 48.10 -34.43 -15.42
C HIS A 107 47.03 -33.47 -14.94
N ASP A 108 47.41 -32.25 -14.54
CA ASP A 108 46.46 -31.25 -14.06
C ASP A 108 46.81 -29.87 -14.63
N PRO A 109 46.16 -29.45 -15.73
CA PRO A 109 46.46 -28.18 -16.38
C PRO A 109 46.02 -26.96 -15.55
N SER A 110 45.31 -27.17 -14.43
CA SER A 110 44.96 -26.07 -13.53
C SER A 110 46.15 -25.57 -12.70
N ILE A 111 47.24 -26.34 -12.66
CA ILE A 111 48.47 -26.01 -11.94
C ILE A 111 49.52 -25.56 -12.95
N SER A 112 50.08 -24.37 -12.76
CA SER A 112 51.08 -23.78 -13.64
C SER A 112 52.52 -24.05 -13.18
N ILE A 113 52.74 -24.11 -11.87
CA ILE A 113 54.06 -24.24 -11.24
C ILE A 113 53.96 -25.18 -10.04
N ILE A 114 55.00 -26.00 -9.88
CA ILE A 114 55.28 -26.80 -8.69
C ILE A 114 56.65 -26.42 -8.17
N ASP A 115 56.71 -25.99 -6.92
CA ASP A 115 57.92 -25.63 -6.21
C ASP A 115 58.11 -26.48 -4.95
N ILE A 116 59.38 -26.72 -4.64
CA ILE A 116 59.82 -27.32 -3.39
C ILE A 116 60.74 -26.31 -2.71
N LEU A 117 60.34 -25.92 -1.52
CA LEU A 117 60.98 -24.91 -0.68
C LEU A 117 61.78 -25.60 0.41
N ASP A 118 62.94 -25.05 0.77
CA ASP A 118 63.68 -25.47 1.97
C ASP A 118 63.07 -24.90 3.26
N LYS A 119 63.69 -25.18 4.41
CA LYS A 119 63.29 -24.62 5.73
C LYS A 119 63.30 -23.10 5.83
N ASN A 120 64.03 -22.42 4.93
CA ASN A 120 64.11 -20.96 4.92
C ASN A 120 63.08 -20.34 3.97
N GLY A 121 62.40 -21.17 3.16
CA GLY A 121 61.45 -20.73 2.14
C GLY A 121 62.10 -20.44 0.80
N ILE A 122 63.32 -20.92 0.56
CA ILE A 122 64.00 -20.77 -0.72
C ILE A 122 63.59 -21.89 -1.67
N VAL A 123 63.25 -21.56 -2.91
CA VAL A 123 62.95 -22.56 -3.96
C VAL A 123 64.21 -23.36 -4.30
N VAL A 124 64.25 -24.62 -3.88
CA VAL A 124 65.37 -25.54 -4.16
C VAL A 124 65.11 -26.43 -5.38
N VAL A 125 63.85 -26.68 -5.71
CA VAL A 125 63.45 -27.41 -6.92
C VAL A 125 62.18 -26.78 -7.47
N SER A 126 62.12 -26.61 -8.79
CA SER A 126 60.93 -26.12 -9.45
C SER A 126 60.70 -26.83 -10.78
N SER A 127 59.43 -26.95 -11.15
CA SER A 127 59.03 -27.24 -12.53
C SER A 127 59.51 -26.19 -13.56
N ARG A 128 59.79 -24.96 -13.10
CA ARG A 128 60.28 -23.80 -13.86
C ARG A 128 61.68 -23.39 -13.40
N ALA A 129 62.66 -23.47 -14.29
CA ALA A 129 64.06 -23.27 -13.92
C ALA A 129 64.38 -21.86 -13.41
N ASP A 130 63.64 -20.85 -13.86
CA ASP A 130 63.78 -19.45 -13.46
C ASP A 130 63.35 -19.16 -12.01
N ARG A 131 62.60 -20.07 -11.38
CA ARG A 131 62.14 -19.94 -9.98
C ARG A 131 63.20 -20.34 -8.95
N ILE A 132 64.21 -21.12 -9.34
CA ILE A 132 65.18 -21.68 -8.38
C ILE A 132 65.98 -20.55 -7.72
N GLY A 133 66.01 -20.55 -6.38
CA GLY A 133 66.68 -19.54 -5.57
C GLY A 133 65.82 -18.33 -5.18
N ILE A 134 64.56 -18.25 -5.62
CA ILE A 134 63.61 -17.24 -5.15
C ILE A 134 63.30 -17.47 -3.66
N ASP A 135 63.14 -16.36 -2.92
CA ASP A 135 62.83 -16.34 -1.50
C ASP A 135 61.33 -16.12 -1.30
N GLU A 136 60.58 -17.22 -1.32
CA GLU A 136 59.13 -17.23 -1.16
C GLU A 136 58.73 -16.76 0.25
N LYS A 137 59.52 -17.08 1.28
CA LYS A 137 59.21 -16.60 2.63
C LYS A 137 59.14 -15.08 2.70
N LYS A 138 60.07 -14.40 2.02
CA LYS A 138 60.04 -12.94 1.92
C LYS A 138 58.83 -12.42 1.15
N GLU A 139 58.34 -13.17 0.17
CA GLU A 139 57.13 -12.83 -0.59
C GLU A 139 55.85 -13.06 0.23
N GLU A 140 55.76 -14.14 1.01
CA GLU A 140 54.73 -14.33 2.04
C GLU A 140 54.67 -13.13 3.00
N GLU A 141 55.81 -12.68 3.52
CA GLU A 141 55.86 -11.56 4.47
C GLU A 141 55.42 -10.23 3.84
N LYS A 142 55.70 -10.03 2.55
CA LYS A 142 55.45 -8.76 1.84
C LYS A 142 54.07 -8.69 1.22
N PHE A 143 53.61 -9.79 0.63
CA PHE A 143 52.41 -9.84 -0.21
C PHE A 143 51.33 -10.78 0.33
N HIS A 144 51.64 -11.60 1.34
CA HIS A 144 50.75 -12.66 1.82
C HIS A 144 50.34 -13.63 0.69
N ALA A 145 51.27 -13.85 -0.23
CA ALA A 145 51.15 -14.65 -1.44
C ALA A 145 50.78 -16.12 -1.19
N HIS A 146 51.44 -16.72 -0.19
CA HIS A 146 51.26 -18.11 0.23
C HIS A 146 51.41 -18.21 1.76
N ARG A 147 51.29 -19.42 2.31
CA ARG A 147 51.26 -19.70 3.76
C ARG A 147 52.41 -20.62 4.19
N PHE A 148 53.62 -20.31 3.71
CA PHE A 148 54.80 -21.17 3.89
C PHE A 148 55.11 -21.37 5.38
N SER A 149 55.05 -20.28 6.16
CA SER A 149 55.36 -20.30 7.59
C SER A 149 54.46 -21.25 8.38
N GLU A 150 53.19 -21.37 7.98
CA GLU A 150 52.25 -22.32 8.58
C GLU A 150 52.54 -23.76 8.16
N ALA A 151 52.84 -23.99 6.88
CA ALA A 151 53.17 -25.30 6.36
C ALA A 151 54.44 -25.88 7.02
N ILE A 152 55.54 -25.12 7.07
CA ILE A 152 56.81 -25.61 7.63
C ILE A 152 56.72 -25.83 9.15
N ALA A 153 55.86 -25.09 9.86
CA ALA A 153 55.65 -25.27 11.29
C ALA A 153 54.74 -26.46 11.62
N SER A 154 53.91 -26.92 10.67
CA SER A 154 52.96 -28.00 10.91
C SER A 154 53.67 -29.33 11.24
N PRO A 155 53.32 -29.99 12.36
CA PRO A 155 53.78 -31.33 12.69
C PRO A 155 52.86 -32.42 12.11
N LEU A 156 51.72 -32.05 11.52
CA LEU A 156 50.67 -32.98 11.12
C LEU A 156 50.82 -33.38 9.66
N PHE A 157 50.85 -34.69 9.40
CA PHE A 157 50.73 -35.18 8.03
C PHE A 157 49.32 -34.87 7.51
N ARG A 158 49.26 -34.32 6.29
CA ARG A 158 48.04 -33.97 5.52
C ARG A 158 47.41 -32.61 5.81
N GLU A 159 48.12 -31.69 6.43
CA GLU A 159 47.66 -30.31 6.53
C GLU A 159 48.05 -29.52 5.28
N VAL A 160 47.06 -28.92 4.60
CA VAL A 160 47.27 -28.04 3.44
C VAL A 160 46.68 -26.68 3.73
N PHE A 161 47.47 -25.66 3.45
CA PHE A 161 47.07 -24.26 3.59
C PHE A 161 46.87 -23.70 2.19
N VAL A 162 45.71 -23.12 1.96
CA VAL A 162 45.32 -22.50 0.69
C VAL A 162 45.21 -21.00 0.91
N THR A 163 45.70 -20.20 -0.04
CA THR A 163 45.50 -18.75 -0.05
C THR A 163 44.27 -18.33 -0.82
N ASN A 164 43.88 -17.07 -0.64
CA ASN A 164 42.95 -16.42 -1.56
C ASN A 164 43.60 -16.19 -2.93
N VAL A 165 42.82 -15.69 -3.88
CA VAL A 165 43.35 -15.26 -5.16
C VAL A 165 44.35 -14.12 -4.97
N VAL A 166 45.54 -14.29 -5.53
CA VAL A 166 46.67 -13.34 -5.53
C VAL A 166 47.14 -13.08 -6.96
N TYR A 167 47.91 -12.02 -7.18
CA TYR A 167 48.50 -11.70 -8.48
C TYR A 167 49.99 -11.43 -8.33
N GLU A 168 50.80 -12.27 -8.98
CA GLU A 168 52.26 -12.31 -8.81
C GLU A 168 52.94 -12.27 -10.18
N PRO A 169 53.37 -11.07 -10.64
CA PRO A 169 53.84 -10.84 -12.00
C PRO A 169 55.05 -11.68 -12.43
N ASP A 170 55.87 -12.10 -11.47
CA ASP A 170 57.04 -12.94 -11.64
C ASP A 170 56.69 -14.43 -11.85
N GLU A 171 55.55 -14.85 -11.32
CA GLU A 171 55.03 -16.20 -11.47
C GLU A 171 54.11 -16.34 -12.68
N GLY A 172 53.40 -15.27 -13.04
CA GLY A 172 52.56 -15.25 -14.25
C GLY A 172 51.80 -13.95 -14.48
N MET A 173 51.11 -13.89 -15.63
CA MET A 173 50.24 -12.77 -15.98
C MET A 173 48.79 -12.98 -15.52
N GLU A 174 48.49 -14.14 -14.94
CA GLU A 174 47.15 -14.52 -14.50
C GLU A 174 47.09 -14.54 -12.96
N PRO A 175 45.95 -14.20 -12.36
CA PRO A 175 45.73 -14.39 -10.93
C PRO A 175 45.77 -15.87 -10.54
N MET A 176 46.22 -16.16 -9.33
CA MET A 176 46.50 -17.53 -8.88
C MET A 176 45.99 -17.80 -7.47
N ILE A 177 45.83 -19.07 -7.14
CA ILE A 177 45.62 -19.57 -5.79
C ILE A 177 46.81 -20.46 -5.44
N HIS A 178 47.40 -20.24 -4.26
CA HIS A 178 48.52 -21.05 -3.79
C HIS A 178 48.07 -22.07 -2.77
N ALA A 179 48.60 -23.28 -2.91
CA ALA A 179 48.42 -24.33 -1.93
C ALA A 179 49.78 -24.84 -1.47
N VAL A 180 49.99 -24.83 -0.15
CA VAL A 180 51.25 -25.26 0.47
C VAL A 180 51.02 -26.38 1.46
N THR A 181 51.95 -27.32 1.47
CA THR A 181 51.94 -28.46 2.39
C THR A 181 53.35 -28.90 2.73
N ARG A 182 53.56 -29.36 3.96
CA ARG A 182 54.84 -29.90 4.38
C ARG A 182 55.10 -31.25 3.74
N ILE A 183 56.31 -31.47 3.26
CA ILE A 183 56.74 -32.77 2.73
C ILE A 183 57.17 -33.67 3.89
N PHE A 184 56.79 -34.94 3.84
CA PHE A 184 57.17 -35.94 4.83
C PHE A 184 58.07 -36.99 4.21
N SER A 185 59.03 -37.48 4.99
CA SER A 185 59.98 -38.50 4.58
C SER A 185 59.30 -39.76 4.08
N ALA A 186 59.84 -40.35 3.01
CA ALA A 186 59.45 -41.68 2.55
C ALA A 186 59.78 -42.76 3.59
N VAL A 187 60.79 -42.52 4.43
CA VAL A 187 61.20 -43.40 5.53
C VAL A 187 60.45 -43.00 6.80
N LYS A 188 59.84 -44.00 7.46
CA LYS A 188 59.15 -43.86 8.74
C LYS A 188 60.14 -43.90 9.91
N ASP A 189 59.78 -43.28 11.03
CA ASP A 189 60.53 -43.44 12.28
C ASP A 189 60.41 -44.87 12.84
N ALA A 190 61.13 -45.15 13.93
CA ALA A 190 61.11 -46.44 14.61
C ALA A 190 59.72 -46.82 15.16
N GLN A 191 58.83 -45.84 15.32
CA GLN A 191 57.45 -46.00 15.80
C GLN A 191 56.46 -46.16 14.63
N GLY A 192 56.92 -46.09 13.38
CA GLY A 192 56.09 -46.23 12.18
C GLY A 192 55.39 -44.95 11.73
N ASN A 193 55.72 -43.80 12.33
CA ASN A 193 55.17 -42.50 11.97
C ASN A 193 55.94 -41.87 10.80
N LEU A 194 55.25 -41.01 10.07
CA LEU A 194 55.87 -40.21 9.02
C LEU A 194 56.68 -39.08 9.67
N VAL A 195 57.92 -38.91 9.22
CA VAL A 195 58.82 -37.86 9.73
C VAL A 195 58.69 -36.62 8.85
N PRO A 196 58.38 -35.44 9.41
CA PRO A 196 58.34 -34.21 8.63
C PRO A 196 59.74 -33.83 8.13
N MET A 197 59.84 -33.37 6.88
CA MET A 197 61.07 -32.85 6.31
C MET A 197 61.14 -31.33 6.48
N ASP A 198 62.36 -30.80 6.37
CA ASP A 198 62.65 -29.38 6.25
C ASP A 198 62.38 -28.89 4.81
N ALA A 199 61.22 -29.28 4.27
CA ALA A 199 60.76 -28.89 2.95
C ALA A 199 59.24 -28.75 2.85
N VAL A 200 58.81 -27.81 2.02
CA VAL A 200 57.40 -27.51 1.72
C VAL A 200 57.19 -27.62 0.22
N MET A 201 56.09 -28.25 -0.18
CA MET A 201 55.60 -28.20 -1.56
C MET A 201 54.66 -27.00 -1.70
N LEU A 202 54.87 -26.20 -2.74
CA LEU A 202 54.05 -25.07 -3.12
C LEU A 202 53.51 -25.31 -4.54
N LEU A 203 52.18 -25.26 -4.69
CA LEU A 203 51.49 -25.41 -5.97
C LEU A 203 50.78 -24.11 -6.34
N HIS A 204 50.95 -23.69 -7.60
CA HIS A 204 50.36 -22.48 -8.14
C HIS A 204 49.21 -22.83 -9.08
N PHE A 205 47.97 -22.52 -8.70
CA PHE A 205 46.76 -22.80 -9.49
C PHE A 205 46.32 -21.55 -10.25
N THR A 206 46.16 -21.64 -11.58
CA THR A 206 45.76 -20.49 -12.44
C THR A 206 44.29 -20.52 -12.87
N ASN A 207 43.55 -21.58 -12.57
CA ASN A 207 42.16 -21.74 -13.03
C ASN A 207 41.13 -20.98 -12.15
N ILE A 208 41.33 -19.68 -11.95
CA ILE A 208 40.45 -18.84 -11.12
C ILE A 208 39.05 -18.68 -11.72
N ASP A 209 38.94 -18.79 -13.05
CA ASP A 209 37.65 -18.80 -13.75
C ASP A 209 36.75 -19.95 -13.27
N GLU A 210 37.31 -21.07 -12.80
CA GLU A 210 36.54 -22.17 -12.23
C GLU A 210 35.73 -21.73 -11.00
N LEU A 211 36.31 -20.93 -10.11
CA LEU A 211 35.61 -20.40 -8.94
C LEU A 211 34.45 -19.50 -9.36
N GLY A 212 34.67 -18.62 -10.36
CA GLY A 212 33.60 -17.80 -10.94
C GLY A 212 32.49 -18.66 -11.59
N ASN A 213 32.86 -19.73 -12.27
CA ASN A 213 31.93 -20.66 -12.91
C ASN A 213 31.12 -21.48 -11.88
N ILE A 214 31.72 -21.82 -10.74
CA ILE A 214 31.04 -22.47 -9.62
C ILE A 214 29.99 -21.54 -9.02
N LEU A 215 30.39 -20.32 -8.65
CA LEU A 215 29.49 -19.36 -8.00
C LEU A 215 28.37 -18.89 -8.94
N SER A 216 28.66 -18.77 -10.24
CA SER A 216 27.65 -18.43 -11.26
C SER A 216 26.72 -19.58 -11.64
N GLY A 217 27.03 -20.80 -11.21
CA GLY A 217 26.35 -22.03 -11.62
C GLY A 217 26.61 -22.44 -13.08
N GLN A 218 27.53 -21.79 -13.78
CA GLN A 218 27.96 -22.15 -15.12
C GLN A 218 28.59 -23.55 -15.15
N GLN A 219 29.37 -23.91 -14.13
CA GLN A 219 29.98 -25.24 -14.03
C GLN A 219 28.91 -26.35 -13.97
N GLN A 220 27.77 -26.11 -13.32
CA GLN A 220 26.70 -27.12 -13.23
C GLN A 220 26.14 -27.45 -14.62
N ILE A 221 25.95 -26.44 -15.47
CA ILE A 221 25.49 -26.62 -16.85
C ILE A 221 26.51 -27.41 -17.66
N GLU A 222 27.80 -27.09 -17.52
CA GLU A 222 28.90 -27.81 -18.20
C GLU A 222 28.98 -29.29 -17.76
N GLN A 223 28.61 -29.60 -16.52
CA GLN A 223 28.50 -30.95 -15.98
C GLN A 223 27.19 -31.66 -16.35
N GLY A 224 26.34 -31.06 -17.19
CA GLY A 224 25.11 -31.66 -17.71
C GLY A 224 23.88 -31.44 -16.84
N ALA A 225 23.91 -30.50 -15.87
CA ALA A 225 22.71 -30.11 -15.15
C ALA A 225 21.69 -29.46 -16.12
N LEU A 226 20.41 -29.80 -15.95
CA LEU A 226 19.32 -29.19 -16.74
C LEU A 226 19.14 -27.70 -16.42
N SER A 227 19.54 -27.28 -15.21
CA SER A 227 19.52 -25.91 -14.74
C SER A 227 20.67 -25.67 -13.77
N GLY A 228 21.27 -24.50 -13.84
CA GLY A 228 22.35 -24.08 -12.93
C GLY A 228 22.48 -22.56 -12.82
N ARG A 229 21.93 -21.80 -13.78
CA ARG A 229 22.05 -20.34 -13.85
C ARG A 229 20.77 -19.61 -13.48
N VAL A 230 19.88 -20.25 -12.72
CA VAL A 230 18.57 -19.71 -12.29
C VAL A 230 18.70 -18.31 -11.70
N LEU A 231 19.72 -18.06 -10.87
CA LEU A 231 20.02 -16.74 -10.31
C LEU A 231 20.10 -15.66 -11.41
N PHE A 232 20.83 -15.94 -12.49
CA PHE A 232 21.11 -14.97 -13.55
C PHE A 232 20.11 -14.98 -14.70
N GLU A 233 19.36 -16.09 -14.87
CA GLU A 233 18.27 -16.20 -15.84
C GLU A 233 17.05 -15.39 -15.40
N TYR A 234 16.68 -15.46 -14.11
CA TYR A 234 15.51 -14.77 -13.59
C TYR A 234 15.83 -13.37 -13.04
N LEU A 235 17.04 -13.14 -12.53
CA LEU A 235 17.46 -11.84 -11.98
C LEU A 235 18.59 -11.23 -12.83
N LYS A 236 18.23 -10.19 -13.59
CA LYS A 236 19.12 -9.50 -14.53
C LYS A 236 20.18 -8.68 -13.82
N THR A 237 19.88 -8.21 -12.61
CA THR A 237 20.76 -7.36 -11.81
C THR A 237 21.44 -8.09 -10.67
N ALA A 238 21.22 -9.41 -10.54
CA ALA A 238 21.88 -10.22 -9.53
C ALA A 238 23.38 -10.38 -9.83
N ASP A 239 24.17 -10.35 -8.76
CA ASP A 239 25.60 -10.61 -8.73
C ASP A 239 25.94 -11.54 -7.56
N ILE A 240 26.99 -12.34 -7.71
CA ILE A 240 27.60 -13.09 -6.60
C ILE A 240 29.11 -13.02 -6.77
N TYR A 241 29.80 -12.60 -5.72
CA TYR A 241 31.22 -12.33 -5.78
C TYR A 241 31.90 -12.44 -4.40
N MET A 242 33.22 -12.56 -4.41
CA MET A 242 34.03 -12.65 -3.21
C MET A 242 34.97 -11.44 -3.09
N VAL A 243 35.23 -11.01 -1.85
CA VAL A 243 36.07 -9.86 -1.52
C VAL A 243 37.11 -10.27 -0.47
N ASN A 244 38.38 -10.01 -0.72
CA ASN A 244 39.46 -10.33 0.23
C ASN A 244 39.63 -9.27 1.33
N LYS A 245 40.55 -9.53 2.27
CA LYS A 245 40.94 -8.62 3.36
C LYS A 245 41.34 -7.20 2.93
N ASP A 246 41.87 -7.04 1.71
CA ASP A 246 42.30 -5.75 1.14
C ASP A 246 41.14 -4.97 0.50
N ASN A 247 39.91 -5.47 0.68
CA ASN A 247 38.67 -5.01 0.07
C ASN A 247 38.67 -5.15 -1.46
N LEU A 248 39.45 -6.06 -2.05
CA LEU A 248 39.49 -6.29 -3.50
C LEU A 248 38.61 -7.48 -3.88
N ILE A 249 37.91 -7.37 -5.01
CA ILE A 249 37.16 -8.50 -5.55
C ILE A 249 38.12 -9.60 -6.04
N ILE A 250 37.84 -10.85 -5.69
CA ILE A 250 38.68 -12.02 -6.03
C ILE A 250 37.97 -13.01 -6.96
N THR A 251 36.82 -12.62 -7.51
CA THR A 251 36.06 -13.38 -8.49
C THR A 251 35.70 -12.48 -9.67
N PRO A 252 35.46 -13.02 -10.88
CA PRO A 252 34.94 -12.24 -11.99
C PRO A 252 33.65 -11.51 -11.62
N SER A 253 33.52 -10.24 -12.01
CA SER A 253 32.28 -9.47 -11.87
C SER A 253 31.45 -9.54 -13.14
N ARG A 254 30.13 -9.68 -12.99
CA ARG A 254 29.20 -9.62 -14.12
C ARG A 254 29.09 -8.21 -14.74
N PHE A 255 29.34 -7.17 -13.96
CA PHE A 255 29.05 -5.78 -14.35
C PHE A 255 30.31 -4.94 -14.60
N VAL A 256 31.46 -5.35 -14.08
CA VAL A 256 32.74 -4.66 -14.24
C VAL A 256 33.72 -5.59 -14.92
N GLY A 257 34.09 -5.28 -16.17
CA GLY A 257 35.16 -6.00 -16.87
C GLY A 257 36.51 -5.75 -16.22
N ASP A 258 37.39 -6.75 -16.22
CA ASP A 258 38.74 -6.67 -15.63
C ASP A 258 38.74 -6.24 -14.15
N ALA A 259 37.72 -6.67 -13.39
CA ALA A 259 37.56 -6.31 -11.99
C ALA A 259 38.50 -7.06 -11.04
N LEU A 260 38.93 -8.27 -11.42
CA LEU A 260 39.66 -9.21 -10.58
C LEU A 260 40.93 -8.57 -10.01
N LEU A 261 41.04 -8.51 -8.68
CA LEU A 261 42.12 -7.87 -7.91
C LEU A 261 42.35 -6.36 -8.20
N LYS A 262 41.42 -5.70 -8.88
CA LYS A 262 41.50 -4.28 -9.25
C LYS A 262 40.35 -3.45 -8.68
N LEU A 263 39.16 -4.04 -8.60
CA LEU A 263 37.97 -3.37 -8.08
C LEU A 263 37.95 -3.46 -6.55
N ARG A 264 37.97 -2.30 -5.91
CA ARG A 264 37.81 -2.19 -4.45
C ARG A 264 36.33 -2.08 -4.06
N VAL A 265 35.89 -2.93 -3.13
CA VAL A 265 34.52 -3.05 -2.63
C VAL A 265 34.49 -2.67 -1.15
N ASN A 266 34.20 -1.40 -0.86
CA ASN A 266 34.10 -0.89 0.52
C ASN A 266 32.63 -0.76 0.95
N THR A 267 31.90 -1.86 1.00
CA THR A 267 30.46 -1.86 1.35
C THR A 267 30.24 -2.22 2.83
N TYR A 268 29.03 -1.95 3.33
CA TYR A 268 28.68 -2.29 4.71
C TYR A 268 28.84 -3.79 5.04
N PRO A 269 28.40 -4.75 4.20
CA PRO A 269 28.63 -6.18 4.45
C PRO A 269 30.10 -6.57 4.52
N VAL A 270 30.96 -5.97 3.67
CA VAL A 270 32.40 -6.26 3.69
C VAL A 270 33.03 -5.82 5.01
N LYS A 271 32.73 -4.59 5.46
CA LYS A 271 33.24 -4.07 6.74
C LYS A 271 32.73 -4.90 7.92
N ALA A 272 31.44 -5.18 7.97
CA ALA A 272 30.84 -5.99 9.03
C ALA A 272 31.49 -7.38 9.13
N CYS A 273 31.77 -8.04 8.01
CA CYS A 273 32.45 -9.33 8.04
C CYS A 273 33.94 -9.23 8.42
N LEU A 274 34.71 -8.34 7.79
CA LEU A 274 36.16 -8.27 7.99
C LEU A 274 36.56 -7.67 9.34
N GLU A 275 35.79 -6.71 9.85
CA GLU A 275 36.11 -5.99 11.09
C GLU A 275 35.37 -6.56 12.31
N GLU A 276 34.11 -6.97 12.15
CA GLU A 276 33.25 -7.43 13.26
C GLU A 276 33.01 -8.95 13.26
N GLY A 277 33.36 -9.66 12.19
CA GLY A 277 33.01 -11.08 12.03
C GLY A 277 31.50 -11.32 11.92
N ARG A 278 30.75 -10.33 11.43
CA ARG A 278 29.28 -10.34 11.43
C ARG A 278 28.71 -10.38 10.02
N GLU A 279 27.93 -11.41 9.77
CA GLU A 279 27.18 -11.59 8.54
C GLU A 279 26.01 -10.60 8.42
N ILE A 280 25.73 -10.17 7.20
CA ILE A 280 24.66 -9.23 6.90
C ILE A 280 23.66 -9.92 5.98
N ALA A 281 22.37 -9.76 6.26
CA ALA A 281 21.29 -10.03 5.34
C ALA A 281 20.34 -8.83 5.39
N GLY A 282 20.20 -8.10 4.28
CA GLY A 282 19.45 -6.86 4.31
C GLY A 282 19.50 -6.02 3.05
N GLU A 283 19.02 -4.79 3.20
CA GLU A 283 19.11 -3.75 2.18
C GLU A 283 20.32 -2.85 2.47
N TYR A 284 21.16 -2.63 1.46
CA TYR A 284 22.34 -1.79 1.58
C TYR A 284 22.69 -1.15 0.23
N THR A 285 23.74 -0.34 0.21
CA THR A 285 24.28 0.26 -1.02
C THR A 285 25.53 -0.52 -1.43
N ASN A 286 25.57 -1.00 -2.67
CA ASN A 286 26.69 -1.78 -3.18
C ASN A 286 27.85 -0.91 -3.68
N TYR A 287 28.90 -1.56 -4.22
CA TYR A 287 30.10 -0.89 -4.75
C TYR A 287 29.83 0.06 -5.93
N ARG A 288 28.67 -0.08 -6.58
CA ARG A 288 28.21 0.82 -7.67
C ARG A 288 27.37 1.99 -7.17
N GLY A 289 27.16 2.14 -5.86
CA GLY A 289 26.29 3.17 -5.30
C GLY A 289 24.80 2.87 -5.48
N ILE A 290 24.43 1.62 -5.80
CA ILE A 290 23.04 1.22 -6.06
C ILE A 290 22.48 0.49 -4.85
N ARG A 291 21.20 0.75 -4.58
CA ARG A 291 20.47 0.08 -3.52
C ARG A 291 20.16 -1.37 -3.90
N VAL A 292 20.59 -2.30 -3.08
CA VAL A 292 20.47 -3.74 -3.30
C VAL A 292 19.84 -4.43 -2.10
N PHE A 293 19.16 -5.55 -2.36
CA PHE A 293 18.93 -6.58 -1.36
C PHE A 293 20.01 -7.63 -1.52
N GLY A 294 20.58 -8.09 -0.42
CA GLY A 294 21.61 -9.13 -0.50
C GLY A 294 21.97 -9.67 0.86
N ALA A 295 22.92 -10.61 0.83
CA ALA A 295 23.49 -11.20 2.02
C ALA A 295 25.00 -11.43 1.87
N SER A 296 25.69 -11.60 2.99
CA SER A 296 27.12 -11.91 3.05
C SER A 296 27.42 -13.05 4.02
N MET A 297 28.36 -13.92 3.64
CA MET A 297 28.95 -14.95 4.50
C MET A 297 30.39 -14.57 4.81
N CYS A 298 30.80 -14.72 6.07
CA CYS A 298 32.16 -14.39 6.50
C CYS A 298 33.04 -15.65 6.50
N LEU A 299 33.93 -15.79 5.51
CA LEU A 299 34.87 -16.90 5.44
C LEU A 299 36.07 -16.60 6.35
N VAL A 300 35.86 -16.75 7.67
CA VAL A 300 36.78 -16.26 8.71
C VAL A 300 38.20 -16.81 8.54
N ARG A 301 38.35 -18.11 8.27
CA ARG A 301 39.66 -18.76 8.09
C ARG A 301 40.45 -18.17 6.91
N ASP A 302 39.74 -17.78 5.87
CA ASP A 302 40.33 -17.34 4.62
C ASP A 302 40.29 -15.80 4.49
N HIS A 303 39.84 -15.07 5.52
CA HIS A 303 39.72 -13.60 5.54
C HIS A 303 39.03 -13.03 4.29
N THR A 304 37.96 -13.68 3.86
CA THR A 304 37.22 -13.35 2.64
C THR A 304 35.73 -13.22 2.95
N VAL A 305 35.06 -12.34 2.22
CA VAL A 305 33.62 -12.13 2.30
C VAL A 305 32.99 -12.61 1.01
N LEU A 306 32.04 -13.53 1.09
CA LEU A 306 31.20 -13.93 -0.03
C LEU A 306 29.91 -13.13 0.00
N ILE A 307 29.51 -12.52 -1.12
CA ILE A 307 28.34 -11.65 -1.20
C ILE A 307 27.48 -12.08 -2.37
N ALA A 308 26.17 -12.18 -2.15
CA ALA A 308 25.18 -12.27 -3.20
C ALA A 308 24.18 -11.11 -3.06
N GLU A 309 23.90 -10.41 -4.15
CA GLU A 309 23.06 -9.20 -4.14
C GLU A 309 22.26 -9.02 -5.43
N VAL A 310 21.17 -8.25 -5.36
CA VAL A 310 20.32 -7.86 -6.50
C VAL A 310 19.81 -6.44 -6.30
N GLN A 311 19.62 -5.67 -7.39
CA GLN A 311 19.10 -4.31 -7.26
C GLN A 311 17.67 -4.31 -6.71
N ALA A 312 17.43 -3.46 -5.71
CA ALA A 312 16.14 -3.36 -5.04
C ALA A 312 15.02 -2.99 -6.04
N ASP A 313 15.33 -2.18 -7.05
CA ASP A 313 14.36 -1.78 -8.07
C ASP A 313 13.89 -2.92 -8.96
N GLU A 314 14.72 -3.95 -9.22
CA GLU A 314 14.28 -5.12 -9.99
C GLU A 314 13.26 -5.94 -9.20
N ILE A 315 13.56 -6.21 -7.93
CA ILE A 315 12.66 -6.95 -7.03
C ILE A 315 11.35 -6.19 -6.82
N LEU A 316 11.41 -4.86 -6.67
CA LEU A 316 10.24 -4.02 -6.38
C LEU A 316 9.47 -3.57 -7.64
N ALA A 317 10.01 -3.74 -8.85
CA ALA A 317 9.37 -3.30 -10.09
C ALA A 317 7.94 -3.85 -10.29
N PRO A 318 7.66 -5.15 -10.06
CA PRO A 318 6.31 -5.69 -10.18
C PRO A 318 5.32 -5.02 -9.22
N ILE A 319 5.75 -4.75 -7.98
CA ILE A 319 4.93 -4.05 -6.97
C ILE A 319 4.69 -2.60 -7.39
N LYS A 320 5.72 -1.89 -7.85
CA LYS A 320 5.58 -0.50 -8.33
C LYS A 320 4.58 -0.40 -9.48
N ALA A 321 4.64 -1.32 -10.45
CA ALA A 321 3.72 -1.37 -11.58
C ALA A 321 2.29 -1.73 -11.14
N PHE A 322 2.13 -2.65 -10.19
CA PHE A 322 0.82 -2.99 -9.64
C PHE A 322 0.22 -1.83 -8.84
N ARG A 323 1.02 -1.13 -8.04
CA ARG A 323 0.63 0.08 -7.30
C ARG A 323 0.10 1.16 -8.22
N SER A 324 0.76 1.42 -9.36
CA SER A 324 0.25 2.41 -10.33
C SER A 324 -1.08 1.99 -10.96
N LYS A 325 -1.27 0.69 -11.23
CA LYS A 325 -2.53 0.16 -11.76
C LYS A 325 -3.66 0.23 -10.74
N LEU A 326 -3.38 -0.13 -9.48
CA LEU A 326 -4.31 0.04 -8.38
C LEU A 326 -4.70 1.50 -8.19
N ALA A 327 -3.75 2.43 -8.25
CA ALA A 327 -4.03 3.85 -8.07
C ALA A 327 -4.98 4.36 -9.16
N LEU A 328 -4.74 3.98 -10.42
CA LEU A 328 -5.62 4.30 -11.53
C LEU A 328 -7.02 3.69 -11.33
N ALA A 329 -7.10 2.40 -10.96
CA ALA A 329 -8.36 1.73 -10.71
C ALA A 329 -9.14 2.40 -9.56
N SER A 330 -8.47 2.78 -8.49
CA SER A 330 -9.04 3.50 -7.35
C SER A 330 -9.60 4.87 -7.75
N ILE A 331 -8.90 5.62 -8.60
CA ILE A 331 -9.40 6.90 -9.14
C ILE A 331 -10.66 6.66 -9.98
N LEU A 332 -10.65 5.64 -10.84
CA LEU A 332 -11.81 5.31 -11.68
C LEU A 332 -13.02 4.88 -10.85
N ILE A 333 -12.82 4.05 -9.81
CA ILE A 333 -13.88 3.64 -8.88
C ILE A 333 -14.42 4.85 -8.12
N ALA A 334 -13.57 5.76 -7.67
CA ALA A 334 -13.99 6.97 -6.98
C ALA A 334 -14.83 7.89 -7.89
N LEU A 335 -14.41 8.07 -9.15
CA LEU A 335 -15.16 8.85 -10.15
C LEU A 335 -16.50 8.20 -10.50
N ALA A 336 -16.51 6.89 -10.74
CA ALA A 336 -17.73 6.13 -11.03
C ALA A 336 -18.70 6.16 -9.83
N GLY A 337 -18.18 6.02 -8.61
CA GLY A 337 -18.95 6.14 -7.38
C GLY A 337 -19.55 7.54 -7.20
N ALA A 338 -18.75 8.60 -7.38
CA ALA A 338 -19.22 9.98 -7.32
C ALA A 338 -20.32 10.26 -8.36
N LEU A 339 -20.13 9.77 -9.60
CA LEU A 339 -21.12 9.88 -10.66
C LEU A 339 -22.39 9.11 -10.32
N GLY A 340 -22.27 7.86 -9.85
CA GLY A 340 -23.40 7.03 -9.44
C GLY A 340 -24.23 7.66 -8.33
N VAL A 341 -23.58 8.16 -7.27
CA VAL A 341 -24.26 8.87 -6.17
C VAL A 341 -24.92 10.15 -6.67
N SER A 342 -24.27 10.91 -7.56
CA SER A 342 -24.85 12.13 -8.16
C SER A 342 -26.10 11.81 -8.99
N LEU A 343 -26.06 10.77 -9.83
CA LEU A 343 -27.19 10.34 -10.66
C LEU A 343 -28.36 9.81 -9.80
N LEU A 344 -28.08 8.95 -8.81
CA LEU A 344 -29.09 8.43 -7.89
C LEU A 344 -29.72 9.57 -7.06
N SER A 345 -28.90 10.46 -6.51
CA SER A 345 -29.39 11.60 -5.73
C SER A 345 -30.28 12.52 -6.58
N ARG A 346 -29.92 12.77 -7.85
CA ARG A 346 -30.77 13.50 -8.80
C ARG A 346 -32.07 12.75 -9.09
N PHE A 347 -32.02 11.43 -9.28
CA PHE A 347 -33.20 10.62 -9.55
C PHE A 347 -34.22 10.67 -8.41
N PHE A 348 -33.80 10.41 -7.16
CA PHE A 348 -34.68 10.41 -6.00
C PHE A 348 -35.21 11.80 -5.67
N LEU A 349 -34.35 12.82 -5.63
CA LEU A 349 -34.78 14.18 -5.25
C LEU A 349 -35.63 14.86 -6.31
N ARG A 350 -35.53 14.45 -7.58
CA ARG A 350 -36.42 14.94 -8.64
C ARG A 350 -37.88 14.64 -8.36
N ASN A 351 -38.19 13.46 -7.80
CA ASN A 351 -39.56 13.07 -7.48
C ASN A 351 -40.07 13.69 -6.17
N LEU A 352 -39.16 14.08 -5.26
CA LEU A 352 -39.50 14.76 -4.02
C LEU A 352 -39.77 16.27 -4.19
N LYS A 353 -39.09 16.92 -5.15
CA LYS A 353 -39.19 18.37 -5.36
C LYS A 353 -40.63 18.90 -5.57
N PRO A 354 -41.51 18.25 -6.37
CA PRO A 354 -42.89 18.71 -6.53
C PRO A 354 -43.71 18.67 -5.24
N ILE A 355 -43.48 17.66 -4.38
CA ILE A 355 -44.13 17.55 -3.07
C ILE A 355 -43.65 18.68 -2.16
N ALA A 356 -42.32 18.89 -2.08
CA ALA A 356 -41.74 19.97 -1.27
C ALA A 356 -42.23 21.36 -1.69
N LEU A 357 -42.39 21.61 -3.00
CA LEU A 357 -42.96 22.87 -3.51
C LEU A 357 -44.43 23.04 -3.11
N ALA A 358 -45.25 21.99 -3.26
CA ALA A 358 -46.65 22.04 -2.86
C ALA A 358 -46.82 22.28 -1.35
N VAL A 359 -45.99 21.67 -0.51
CA VAL A 359 -45.96 21.94 0.94
C VAL A 359 -45.65 23.41 1.23
N ASN A 360 -44.69 24.00 0.52
CA ASN A 360 -44.34 25.41 0.72
C ASN A 360 -45.47 26.36 0.29
N GLU A 361 -46.15 26.07 -0.82
CA GLU A 361 -47.33 26.83 -1.28
C GLU A 361 -48.48 26.75 -0.28
N VAL A 362 -48.72 25.57 0.31
CA VAL A 362 -49.72 25.39 1.37
C VAL A 362 -49.34 26.21 2.61
N ALA A 363 -48.06 26.23 2.99
CA ALA A 363 -47.57 27.06 4.11
C ALA A 363 -47.76 28.58 3.86
N LEU A 364 -47.79 29.00 2.59
CA LEU A 364 -48.11 30.38 2.19
C LEU A 364 -49.62 30.66 2.10
N GLY A 365 -50.48 29.70 2.49
CA GLY A 365 -51.94 29.85 2.53
C GLY A 365 -52.67 29.33 1.29
N ASN A 366 -51.97 28.75 0.30
CA ASN A 366 -52.60 28.21 -0.90
C ASN A 366 -52.87 26.70 -0.77
N ALA A 367 -54.02 26.36 -0.15
CA ALA A 367 -54.44 24.96 0.03
C ALA A 367 -55.00 24.28 -1.24
N SER A 368 -55.20 25.03 -2.33
CA SER A 368 -55.72 24.51 -3.61
C SER A 368 -54.62 23.91 -4.51
N VAL A 369 -53.35 24.10 -4.17
CA VAL A 369 -52.24 23.44 -4.89
C VAL A 369 -52.30 21.92 -4.67
N ARG A 370 -51.80 21.15 -5.64
CA ARG A 370 -51.59 19.70 -5.49
C ARG A 370 -50.18 19.33 -5.91
N ALA A 371 -49.56 18.42 -5.17
CA ALA A 371 -48.27 17.89 -5.54
C ALA A 371 -48.41 17.04 -6.81
N LYS A 372 -47.53 17.26 -7.80
CA LYS A 372 -47.47 16.42 -9.00
C LYS A 372 -46.74 15.12 -8.69
N ILE A 373 -47.49 14.03 -8.59
CA ILE A 373 -46.98 12.72 -8.23
C ILE A 373 -46.44 12.01 -9.47
N LYS A 374 -45.23 11.47 -9.37
CA LYS A 374 -44.58 10.67 -10.41
C LYS A 374 -43.99 9.42 -9.77
N GLY A 375 -44.22 8.26 -10.38
CA GLY A 375 -43.74 6.97 -9.87
C GLY A 375 -44.80 6.22 -9.06
N HIS A 376 -44.41 5.06 -8.54
CA HIS A 376 -45.25 4.14 -7.76
C HIS A 376 -44.51 3.64 -6.50
N ASP A 377 -43.52 4.40 -6.03
CA ASP A 377 -42.70 4.10 -4.85
C ASP A 377 -43.28 4.76 -3.58
N GLU A 378 -42.57 4.62 -2.46
CA GLU A 378 -42.95 5.20 -1.17
C GLU A 378 -43.04 6.73 -1.22
N ILE A 379 -42.26 7.39 -2.10
CA ILE A 379 -42.33 8.84 -2.31
C ILE A 379 -43.64 9.21 -2.98
N ALA A 380 -44.07 8.44 -3.99
CA ALA A 380 -45.36 8.64 -4.63
C ALA A 380 -46.52 8.43 -3.66
N GLN A 381 -46.42 7.43 -2.78
CA GLN A 381 -47.41 7.17 -1.73
C GLN A 381 -47.56 8.36 -0.77
N VAL A 382 -46.44 8.95 -0.33
CA VAL A 382 -46.46 10.16 0.51
C VAL A 382 -47.14 11.32 -0.23
N GLY A 383 -46.84 11.51 -1.52
CA GLY A 383 -47.49 12.53 -2.34
C GLY A 383 -49.01 12.33 -2.45
N LEU A 384 -49.46 11.08 -2.58
CA LEU A 384 -50.89 10.73 -2.66
C LEU A 384 -51.61 11.07 -1.34
N VAL A 385 -51.07 10.61 -0.22
CA VAL A 385 -51.64 10.88 1.11
C VAL A 385 -51.64 12.38 1.40
N PHE A 386 -50.60 13.10 1.00
CA PHE A 386 -50.54 14.55 1.13
C PHE A 386 -51.64 15.26 0.33
N ASN A 387 -51.87 14.87 -0.93
CA ASN A 387 -52.95 15.45 -1.73
C ASN A 387 -54.34 15.14 -1.14
N GLN A 388 -54.56 13.93 -0.61
CA GLN A 388 -55.81 13.56 0.08
C GLN A 388 -56.06 14.44 1.32
N MET A 389 -55.02 14.77 2.09
CA MET A 389 -55.11 15.70 3.20
C MET A 389 -55.52 17.10 2.71
N LEU A 390 -54.98 17.57 1.59
CA LEU A 390 -55.36 18.88 1.01
C LEU A 390 -56.82 18.89 0.52
N ASP A 391 -57.31 17.78 -0.05
CA ASP A 391 -58.71 17.65 -0.43
C ASP A 391 -59.65 17.76 0.79
N ALA A 392 -59.26 17.15 1.92
CA ALA A 392 -60.00 17.27 3.17
C ALA A 392 -59.99 18.71 3.71
N ILE A 393 -58.83 19.39 3.69
CA ILE A 393 -58.72 20.80 4.12
C ILE A 393 -59.60 21.70 3.25
N GLU A 394 -59.56 21.54 1.93
CA GLU A 394 -60.36 22.35 1.02
C GLU A 394 -61.86 22.11 1.21
N LYS A 395 -62.27 20.85 1.42
CA LYS A 395 -63.65 20.51 1.74
C LYS A 395 -64.11 21.18 3.04
N THR A 396 -63.33 21.08 4.11
CA THR A 396 -63.63 21.74 5.39
C THR A 396 -63.68 23.26 5.24
N GLY A 397 -62.80 23.86 4.43
CA GLY A 397 -62.83 25.29 4.12
C GLY A 397 -64.13 25.73 3.43
N ARG A 398 -64.61 24.95 2.45
CA ARG A 398 -65.90 25.21 1.77
C ARG A 398 -67.09 25.07 2.73
N GLU A 399 -67.10 24.01 3.54
CA GLU A 399 -68.14 23.80 4.56
C GLU A 399 -68.20 24.96 5.56
N LEU A 400 -67.05 25.49 5.97
CA LEU A 400 -66.95 26.66 6.83
C LEU A 400 -67.49 27.93 6.15
N GLN A 401 -67.15 28.16 4.88
CA GLN A 401 -67.63 29.30 4.11
C GLN A 401 -69.15 29.23 3.86
N ASP A 402 -69.68 28.05 3.57
CA ASP A 402 -71.12 27.83 3.41
C ASP A 402 -71.85 28.06 4.74
N ALA A 403 -71.30 27.58 5.86
CA ALA A 403 -71.82 27.84 7.19
C ALA A 403 -71.80 29.35 7.52
N GLN A 404 -70.72 30.06 7.18
CA GLN A 404 -70.60 31.50 7.38
C GLN A 404 -71.59 32.28 6.50
N THR A 405 -71.79 31.86 5.25
CA THR A 405 -72.76 32.49 4.33
C THR A 405 -74.18 32.29 4.84
N LYS A 406 -74.52 31.08 5.30
CA LYS A 406 -75.81 30.79 5.96
C LYS A 406 -76.00 31.62 7.22
N LEU A 407 -74.98 31.73 8.08
CA LEU A 407 -75.05 32.58 9.28
C LEU A 407 -75.30 34.05 8.91
N THR A 408 -74.63 34.53 7.87
CA THR A 408 -74.80 35.92 7.39
C THR A 408 -76.20 36.13 6.82
N SER A 409 -76.72 35.21 5.99
CA SER A 409 -78.07 35.31 5.45
C SER A 409 -79.14 35.21 6.54
N ILE A 410 -78.93 34.36 7.55
CA ILE A 410 -79.80 34.26 8.72
C ILE A 410 -79.77 35.57 9.51
N ASN A 411 -78.60 36.16 9.73
CA ASN A 411 -78.49 37.47 10.39
C ASN A 411 -79.22 38.57 9.59
N THR A 412 -79.06 38.64 8.28
CA THR A 412 -79.78 39.63 7.45
C THR A 412 -81.30 39.41 7.46
N ASP A 413 -81.77 38.17 7.36
CA ASP A 413 -83.20 37.84 7.47
C ASP A 413 -83.75 38.22 8.85
N LEU A 414 -82.98 37.94 9.92
CA LEU A 414 -83.35 38.29 11.28
C LEU A 414 -83.41 39.81 11.46
N GLU A 415 -82.45 40.56 10.94
CA GLU A 415 -82.45 42.03 10.94
C GLU A 415 -83.66 42.60 10.19
N GLN A 416 -83.99 42.04 9.02
CA GLN A 416 -85.17 42.44 8.25
C GLN A 416 -86.46 42.15 9.03
N ARG A 417 -86.62 40.96 9.60
CA ARG A 417 -87.78 40.62 10.44
C ARG A 417 -87.89 41.53 11.65
N VAL A 418 -86.78 41.85 12.31
CA VAL A 418 -86.78 42.80 13.44
C VAL A 418 -87.26 44.17 12.98
N LYS A 419 -86.81 44.65 11.81
CA LYS A 419 -87.25 45.93 11.24
C LYS A 419 -88.73 45.93 10.87
N GLU A 420 -89.21 44.88 10.20
CA GLU A 420 -90.62 44.71 9.83
C GLU A 420 -91.52 44.69 11.07
N ARG A 421 -91.17 43.88 12.09
CA ARG A 421 -91.92 43.81 13.35
C ARG A 421 -91.90 45.12 14.13
N THR A 422 -90.79 45.86 14.08
CA THR A 422 -90.72 47.20 14.68
C THR A 422 -91.63 48.19 13.95
N GLY A 423 -91.70 48.10 12.62
CA GLY A 423 -92.62 48.91 11.80
C GLY A 423 -94.10 48.56 12.01
N GLU A 424 -94.44 47.27 12.09
CA GLU A 424 -95.80 46.81 12.44
C GLU A 424 -96.21 47.32 13.83
N LEU A 425 -95.30 47.28 14.80
CA LEU A 425 -95.53 47.83 16.14
C LEU A 425 -95.79 49.34 16.11
N GLU A 426 -95.06 50.10 15.31
CA GLU A 426 -95.29 51.54 15.15
C GLU A 426 -96.64 51.84 14.47
N GLN A 427 -97.01 51.10 13.42
CA GLN A 427 -98.31 51.24 12.76
C GLN A 427 -99.46 50.87 13.68
N LEU A 428 -99.33 49.77 14.43
CA LEU A 428 -100.34 49.37 15.41
C LEU A 428 -100.49 50.44 16.50
N LYS A 429 -99.38 51.03 16.96
CA LYS A 429 -99.39 52.15 17.91
C LYS A 429 -100.11 53.37 17.33
N ALA A 430 -99.79 53.78 16.11
CA ALA A 430 -100.43 54.94 15.46
C ALA A 430 -101.93 54.69 15.20
N GLY A 431 -102.32 53.49 14.78
CA GLY A 431 -103.72 53.11 14.60
C GLY A 431 -104.50 53.07 15.91
N LEU A 432 -103.85 52.63 16.99
CA LEU A 432 -104.43 52.68 18.34
C LEU A 432 -104.67 54.13 18.77
N GLU A 433 -103.70 55.02 18.54
CA GLU A 433 -103.82 56.46 18.81
C GLU A 433 -104.96 57.10 18.01
N GLN A 434 -105.09 56.78 16.71
CA GLN A 434 -106.18 57.27 15.87
C GLN A 434 -107.56 56.78 16.34
N THR A 435 -107.68 55.50 16.69
CA THR A 435 -108.93 54.91 17.20
C THR A 435 -109.35 55.58 18.50
N VAL A 436 -108.39 55.86 19.39
CA VAL A 436 -108.63 56.63 20.63
C VAL A 436 -109.13 58.04 20.28
N MET A 437 -108.55 58.69 19.28
CA MET A 437 -108.94 60.04 18.85
C MET A 437 -110.36 60.08 18.27
N GLU A 438 -110.70 59.15 17.37
CA GLU A 438 -112.04 59.03 16.76
C GLU A 438 -113.11 58.75 17.81
N ARG A 439 -112.87 57.81 18.74
CA ARG A 439 -113.79 57.53 19.86
C ARG A 439 -113.99 58.75 20.77
N THR A 440 -112.95 59.55 20.97
CA THR A 440 -113.03 60.76 21.78
C THR A 440 -113.88 61.84 21.10
N GLN A 441 -113.78 61.95 19.76
CA GLN A 441 -114.56 62.89 18.96
C GLN A 441 -116.03 62.49 18.83
N GLU A 442 -116.30 61.21 18.55
CA GLU A 442 -117.67 60.65 18.46
C GLU A 442 -118.43 60.84 19.79
N MET A 443 -117.73 60.67 20.92
CA MET A 443 -118.30 60.92 22.24
C MET A 443 -118.66 62.40 22.45
N LYS A 444 -117.89 63.31 21.87
CA LYS A 444 -118.11 64.76 21.91
C LYS A 444 -119.35 65.16 21.09
N GLU A 445 -119.49 64.60 19.90
CA GLU A 445 -120.63 64.88 19.00
C GLU A 445 -121.95 64.37 19.58
N LYS A 446 -121.97 63.18 20.19
CA LYS A 446 -123.16 62.68 20.91
C LYS A 446 -123.55 63.53 22.12
N MET A 447 -122.58 64.16 22.78
CA MET A 447 -122.88 65.13 23.85
C MET A 447 -123.56 66.40 23.31
N GLU A 448 -123.08 66.94 22.18
CA GLU A 448 -123.68 68.12 21.54
C GLU A 448 -125.10 67.85 20.98
N GLU A 449 -125.35 66.65 20.46
CA GLU A 449 -126.66 66.24 19.96
C GLU A 449 -127.70 66.16 21.10
N LEU A 450 -127.29 65.66 22.27
CA LEU A 450 -128.15 65.63 23.46
C LEU A 450 -128.53 67.04 23.95
N GLU A 451 -127.60 68.00 23.90
CA GLU A 451 -127.89 69.40 24.27
C GLU A 451 -128.86 70.08 23.29
N LYS A 452 -128.71 69.81 21.98
CA LYS A 452 -129.62 70.34 20.94
C LYS A 452 -131.04 69.78 21.05
N PHE A 453 -131.17 68.48 21.34
CA PHE A 453 -132.47 67.85 21.54
C PHE A 453 -133.21 68.47 22.74
N LYS A 454 -132.50 68.74 23.85
CA LYS A 454 -133.08 69.40 25.05
C LYS A 454 -133.61 70.81 24.75
N LYS A 455 -132.96 71.59 23.87
CA LYS A 455 -133.36 72.97 23.54
C LYS A 455 -134.62 73.05 22.68
N LEU A 456 -134.87 72.05 21.82
CA LEU A 456 -135.97 72.03 20.86
C LEU A 456 -137.33 71.69 21.50
N THR A 457 -137.34 70.84 22.53
CA THR A 457 -138.58 70.39 23.20
C THR A 457 -139.20 71.49 24.06
N VAL A 458 -138.40 72.40 24.62
CA VAL A 458 -138.87 73.53 25.45
C VAL A 458 -139.55 74.63 24.62
N GLY A 459 -139.10 74.84 23.37
CA GLY A 459 -139.63 75.89 22.49
C GLY A 459 -141.02 75.62 21.92
N ARG A 460 -141.41 74.34 21.75
CA ARG A 460 -142.73 73.97 21.21
C ARG A 460 -143.85 74.02 22.25
N GLU A 461 -143.57 73.73 23.52
CA GLU A 461 -144.58 73.84 24.58
C GLU A 461 -145.02 75.30 24.82
N LEU A 462 -144.09 76.26 24.76
CA LEU A 462 -144.38 77.69 24.90
C LEU A 462 -145.29 78.22 23.78
N LYS A 463 -145.07 77.77 22.53
CA LYS A 463 -145.85 78.22 21.37
C LYS A 463 -147.26 77.62 21.31
N MET A 464 -147.46 76.42 21.86
CA MET A 464 -148.78 75.79 22.03
C MET A 464 -149.60 76.40 23.18
N ILE A 465 -148.95 77.05 24.17
CA ILE A 465 -149.61 77.84 25.22
C ILE A 465 -149.98 79.23 24.69
N GLU A 466 -149.13 79.85 23.86
CA GLU A 466 -149.37 81.15 23.24
C GLU A 466 -150.53 81.13 22.23
N LEU A 467 -150.59 80.11 21.35
CA LEU A 467 -151.72 79.92 20.42
C LEU A 467 -153.03 79.52 21.12
N LYS A 468 -152.93 78.84 22.27
CA LYS A 468 -154.10 78.64 23.15
C LYS A 468 -154.47 79.91 23.92
N LYS A 469 -153.58 80.90 24.10
CA LYS A 469 -153.84 82.27 24.65
C LYS A 469 -154.26 83.31 23.60
N GLU A 470 -154.16 82.96 22.32
CA GLU A 470 -154.89 83.58 21.20
C GLU A 470 -156.32 83.02 21.04
N ILE A 471 -156.73 82.19 21.99
CA ILE A 471 -157.86 82.50 22.88
C ILE A 471 -158.57 83.80 22.49
N GLU A 472 -159.88 83.65 22.36
CA GLU A 472 -160.81 84.35 23.25
C GLU A 472 -160.99 85.85 22.97
N MET A 473 -160.04 86.54 22.31
CA MET A 473 -160.15 87.94 21.89
C MET A 473 -160.92 88.12 20.58
N LEU A 474 -160.96 87.12 19.69
CA LEU A 474 -161.76 87.19 18.44
C LEU A 474 -163.14 86.53 18.55
N LYS A 475 -163.51 86.04 19.74
CA LYS A 475 -164.86 85.53 20.07
C LYS A 475 -165.78 86.60 20.70
N ASN A 476 -165.38 87.88 20.66
CA ASN A 476 -166.18 89.06 21.02
C ASN A 476 -166.28 90.09 19.86
N LYS A 477 -166.60 89.62 18.65
CA LYS A 477 -167.61 90.21 17.76
C LYS A 477 -167.92 89.31 16.57
#